data_AF-G0NWA3-F1
#
_entry.id   AF-G0NWA3-F1
#
_cell.length_a   1.000
_cell.length_b   1.000
_cell.length_c   1.000
_cell.angle_alpha   90.00
_cell.angle_beta   90.00
_cell.angle_gamma   90.00
#
_symmetry.space_group_name_H-M   'P 1'
#
loop_
_entity.id
_entity.type
_entity.pdbx_description
1 polymer ?
#
loop_
_entity_poly.entity_id
_entity_poly.type
_entity_poly.pdbx_seq_one_letter_code
_entity_poly.pdbx_strand_id
1 'polypeptide(L)'
;MECYAKAHGYQFILTSDTNWGCDHLEDKFFRRHCVIAKILPQYDAVLHLDADIGVVNPRRCASFCFLMSVFIHQNHLRKLEDFLDANIDIIFYDRHYNQEIATGSYFARNTQYALRLIEEFANYESKLPIGMSHGSDNGAIHIFLAEKLFPHSAIELELCRKSWRHSITIIDQFSYTSCVRTILGSGTDFGKIRILRKGTSHVRDNWLTSGIWSPERDFMFHGYKMHQLAEVPKEQIFPVQMSYEHWYNPFLGDFDLDRCRLGYILIHVLFQKFVNFRNTTWNHNEKFIGTREAVEYELRKFEVKKAMQKMELLQSLHNLVINGRDRHLIQPVLEDLFPYEKV
;
A
#
# COMPACT_ATOMS: atom_id res chain seq x y z
N MET A 1 -13.88 7.52 -3.14
CA MET A 1 -12.67 8.31 -3.45
C MET A 1 -12.99 9.70 -3.96
N GLU A 2 -13.76 9.82 -5.05
CA GLU A 2 -14.13 11.11 -5.67
C GLU A 2 -14.65 12.16 -4.68
N CYS A 3 -15.55 11.78 -3.76
CA CYS A 3 -16.05 12.69 -2.73
C CYS A 3 -14.94 13.31 -1.86
N TYR A 4 -13.93 12.52 -1.48
CA TYR A 4 -12.79 13.01 -0.70
C TYR A 4 -11.96 13.99 -1.53
N ALA A 5 -11.68 13.66 -2.79
CA ALA A 5 -10.95 14.54 -3.69
C ALA A 5 -11.67 15.87 -3.90
N LYS A 6 -12.97 15.84 -4.23
CA LYS A 6 -13.82 17.03 -4.40
C LYS A 6 -13.86 17.89 -3.14
N ALA A 7 -14.00 17.27 -1.96
CA ALA A 7 -14.01 17.99 -0.70
C ALA A 7 -12.69 18.75 -0.46
N HIS A 8 -11.55 18.15 -0.80
CA HIS A 8 -10.23 18.75 -0.60
C HIS A 8 -9.73 19.63 -1.76
N GLY A 9 -10.46 19.68 -2.88
CA GLY A 9 -10.00 20.35 -4.10
C GLY A 9 -8.90 19.58 -4.85
N TYR A 10 -8.73 18.28 -4.59
CA TYR A 10 -7.84 17.42 -5.37
C TYR A 10 -8.49 17.02 -6.69
N GLN A 11 -7.66 16.80 -7.72
CA GLN A 11 -8.11 16.21 -8.97
C GLN A 11 -8.25 14.70 -8.81
N PHE A 12 -9.43 14.16 -9.14
CA PHE A 12 -9.68 12.72 -9.16
C PHE A 12 -9.64 12.22 -10.60
N ILE A 13 -8.64 11.39 -10.92
CA ILE A 13 -8.45 10.83 -12.25
C ILE A 13 -8.84 9.36 -12.21
N LEU A 14 -9.99 9.04 -12.80
CA LEU A 14 -10.36 7.66 -13.11
C LEU A 14 -10.03 7.42 -14.58
N THR A 15 -9.07 6.54 -14.86
CA THR A 15 -8.65 6.21 -16.22
C THR A 15 -8.45 4.71 -16.38
N SER A 16 -8.61 4.22 -17.60
CA SER A 16 -8.05 2.95 -18.06
C SER A 16 -6.61 3.13 -18.53
N ASP A 17 -5.94 2.02 -18.79
CA ASP A 17 -4.61 1.96 -19.42
C ASP A 17 -4.66 2.24 -20.93
N THR A 18 -5.84 2.15 -21.55
CA THR A 18 -6.05 2.48 -22.96
C THR A 18 -5.71 3.95 -23.25
N ASN A 19 -5.03 4.19 -24.38
CA ASN A 19 -4.63 5.52 -24.89
C ASN A 19 -3.44 6.21 -24.19
N TRP A 20 -2.72 5.52 -23.31
CA TRP A 20 -1.50 6.08 -22.69
C TRP A 20 -0.19 5.64 -23.37
N GLY A 21 -0.27 4.84 -24.44
CA GLY A 21 0.91 4.28 -25.12
C GLY A 21 1.63 3.19 -24.31
N CYS A 22 0.94 2.59 -23.34
CA CYS A 22 1.46 1.56 -22.44
C CYS A 22 1.19 0.14 -22.94
N ASP A 23 0.67 0.00 -24.17
CA ASP A 23 0.22 -1.28 -24.75
C ASP A 23 1.38 -2.24 -25.10
N HIS A 24 2.62 -1.75 -25.02
CA HIS A 24 3.83 -2.56 -25.19
C HIS A 24 4.15 -3.45 -23.97
N LEU A 25 3.51 -3.18 -22.83
CA LEU A 25 3.56 -4.04 -21.65
C LEU A 25 2.41 -5.04 -21.74
N GLU A 26 2.59 -6.31 -21.39
CA GLU A 26 1.53 -7.32 -21.51
C GLU A 26 0.67 -7.39 -20.23
N ASP A 27 1.31 -7.31 -19.08
CA ASP A 27 0.72 -7.36 -17.76
C ASP A 27 0.12 -6.00 -17.37
N LYS A 28 -1.20 -5.97 -17.20
CA LYS A 28 -1.96 -4.79 -16.78
C LYS A 28 -1.46 -4.15 -15.49
N PHE A 29 -0.87 -4.94 -14.58
CA PHE A 29 -0.35 -4.40 -13.33
C PHE A 29 0.98 -3.66 -13.52
N PHE A 30 1.72 -3.91 -14.61
CA PHE A 30 2.84 -3.05 -15.01
C PHE A 30 2.37 -1.84 -15.82
N ARG A 31 1.34 -2.01 -16.68
CA ARG A 31 0.75 -0.90 -17.46
C ARG A 31 0.33 0.28 -16.58
N ARG A 32 -0.25 0.03 -15.40
CA ARG A 32 -0.64 1.12 -14.47
C ARG A 32 0.54 2.02 -14.09
N HIS A 33 1.74 1.47 -13.92
CA HIS A 33 2.93 2.26 -13.59
C HIS A 33 3.37 3.13 -14.78
N CYS A 34 3.30 2.61 -16.01
CA CYS A 34 3.50 3.40 -17.22
C CYS A 34 2.49 4.56 -17.31
N VAL A 35 1.20 4.30 -17.05
CA VAL A 35 0.15 5.34 -17.05
C VAL A 35 0.45 6.41 -15.99
N ILE A 36 0.82 6.01 -14.77
CA ILE A 36 1.18 6.93 -13.68
C ILE A 36 2.35 7.83 -14.09
N ALA A 37 3.37 7.29 -14.77
CA ALA A 37 4.47 8.08 -15.30
C ALA A 37 4.03 9.13 -16.35
N LYS A 38 2.98 8.87 -17.13
CA LYS A 38 2.42 9.86 -18.08
C LYS A 38 1.55 10.93 -17.40
N ILE A 39 0.93 10.60 -16.27
CA ILE A 39 0.09 11.52 -15.51
C ILE A 39 0.92 12.43 -14.60
N LEU A 40 1.92 11.87 -13.92
CA LEU A 40 2.73 12.55 -12.90
C LEU A 40 3.26 13.95 -13.33
N PRO A 41 3.75 14.16 -14.58
CA PRO A 41 4.26 15.46 -15.00
C PRO A 41 3.25 16.62 -14.98
N GLN A 42 1.95 16.32 -14.93
CA GLN A 42 0.87 17.32 -14.94
C GLN A 42 0.48 17.82 -13.54
N TYR A 43 1.06 17.23 -12.48
CA TYR A 43 0.70 17.50 -11.08
C TYR A 43 1.96 17.69 -10.22
N ASP A 44 1.83 18.27 -9.03
CA ASP A 44 2.96 18.37 -8.09
C ASP A 44 3.29 17.02 -7.44
N ALA A 45 2.26 16.22 -7.21
CA ALA A 45 2.35 14.86 -6.71
C ALA A 45 1.12 14.06 -7.12
N VAL A 46 1.27 12.74 -7.21
CA VAL A 46 0.20 11.78 -7.48
C VAL A 46 0.16 10.76 -6.35
N LEU A 47 -1.05 10.43 -5.88
CA LEU A 47 -1.32 9.23 -5.10
C LEU A 47 -1.93 8.18 -6.04
N HIS A 48 -1.18 7.12 -6.32
CA HIS A 48 -1.71 5.95 -7.02
C HIS A 48 -2.57 5.12 -6.08
N LEU A 49 -3.68 4.57 -6.58
CA LEU A 49 -4.60 3.69 -5.85
C LEU A 49 -5.17 2.61 -6.76
N ASP A 50 -5.23 1.39 -6.24
CA ASP A 50 -6.04 0.32 -6.79
C ASP A 50 -7.54 0.61 -6.65
N ALA A 51 -8.33 0.03 -7.57
CA ALA A 51 -9.76 0.25 -7.64
C ALA A 51 -10.54 -0.28 -6.42
N ASP A 52 -9.93 -1.17 -5.63
CA ASP A 52 -10.50 -1.71 -4.39
C ASP A 52 -9.97 -1.02 -3.13
N ILE A 53 -9.38 0.19 -3.28
CA ILE A 53 -9.00 1.07 -2.18
C ILE A 53 -10.00 2.22 -2.02
N GLY A 54 -10.47 2.43 -0.78
CA GLY A 54 -11.41 3.50 -0.44
C GLY A 54 -11.05 4.22 0.85
N VAL A 55 -11.27 5.54 0.89
CA VAL A 55 -11.25 6.32 2.14
C VAL A 55 -12.33 5.78 3.07
N VAL A 56 -11.94 5.34 4.26
CA VAL A 56 -12.86 4.98 5.35
C VAL A 56 -13.05 6.15 6.32
N ASN A 57 -11.99 6.93 6.55
CA ASN A 57 -11.98 8.01 7.52
C ASN A 57 -11.38 9.29 6.91
N PRO A 58 -12.20 10.21 6.39
CA PRO A 58 -11.71 11.48 5.87
C PRO A 58 -11.33 12.47 6.98
N ARG A 59 -11.61 12.19 8.26
CA ARG A 59 -11.40 13.11 9.39
C ARG A 59 -10.10 12.81 10.11
N ARG A 60 -9.46 13.85 10.63
CA ARG A 60 -8.34 13.76 11.56
C ARG A 60 -8.88 14.03 12.97
N CYS A 61 -8.97 13.00 13.79
CA CYS A 61 -9.15 13.16 15.23
C CYS A 61 -7.77 13.01 15.87
N ALA A 62 -7.16 14.10 16.33
CA ALA A 62 -6.02 13.98 17.24
C ALA A 62 -6.57 13.71 18.64
N SER A 63 -5.86 12.95 19.48
CA SER A 63 -6.29 12.59 20.85
C SER A 63 -6.62 13.79 21.76
N PHE A 64 -6.39 15.03 21.30
CA PHE A 64 -6.80 16.29 21.92
C PHE A 64 -8.26 16.72 21.63
N CYS A 65 -8.99 16.05 20.74
CA CYS A 65 -10.38 16.42 20.43
C CYS A 65 -11.35 16.23 21.60
N PHE A 66 -10.99 15.45 22.63
CA PHE A 66 -11.85 15.18 23.77
C PHE A 66 -11.73 16.19 24.92
N LEU A 67 -10.61 16.93 25.02
CA LEU A 67 -10.32 17.80 26.18
C LEU A 67 -10.66 19.29 25.97
N MET A 68 -11.01 19.71 24.77
CA MET A 68 -11.31 21.12 24.46
C MET A 68 -12.66 21.24 23.74
N SER A 69 -13.76 20.88 24.43
CA SER A 69 -15.13 21.19 23.98
C SER A 69 -15.44 22.70 23.95
N VAL A 70 -14.47 23.56 24.25
CA VAL A 70 -14.64 25.02 24.21
C VAL A 70 -13.36 25.61 23.60
N PHE A 71 -13.49 26.16 22.38
CA PHE A 71 -12.62 27.13 21.71
C PHE A 71 -11.80 26.83 20.45
N ILE A 72 -11.52 25.60 20.00
CA ILE A 72 -10.97 25.40 18.63
C ILE A 72 -11.63 24.19 17.94
N HIS A 73 -12.78 24.44 17.32
CA HIS A 73 -13.44 23.49 16.42
C HIS A 73 -12.90 23.68 14.99
N GLN A 74 -11.59 23.45 14.78
CA GLN A 74 -11.04 23.36 13.44
C GLN A 74 -11.37 21.96 12.87
N ASN A 75 -12.16 21.95 11.80
CA ASN A 75 -12.39 20.77 10.96
C ASN A 75 -11.08 20.34 10.31
N HIS A 76 -10.29 19.51 10.99
CA HIS A 76 -9.12 18.89 10.39
C HIS A 76 -9.58 17.65 9.62
N LEU A 77 -9.95 17.79 8.34
CA LEU A 77 -9.96 16.61 7.46
C LEU A 77 -8.50 16.13 7.28
N ARG A 78 -8.31 14.82 7.21
CA ARG A 78 -7.00 14.23 6.95
C ARG A 78 -6.59 14.56 5.52
N LYS A 79 -5.40 15.13 5.33
CA LYS A 79 -4.90 15.60 4.04
C LYS A 79 -3.93 14.60 3.41
N LEU A 80 -3.82 14.58 2.09
CA LEU A 80 -2.82 13.74 1.40
C LEU A 80 -1.40 14.25 1.65
N GLU A 81 -1.23 15.56 1.78
CA GLU A 81 0.04 16.22 2.06
C GLU A 81 0.62 15.81 3.42
N ASP A 82 -0.21 15.34 4.36
CA ASP A 82 0.24 14.82 5.66
C ASP A 82 1.15 13.58 5.51
N PHE A 83 1.10 12.90 4.36
CA PHE A 83 1.92 11.73 4.05
C PHE A 83 3.15 12.05 3.18
N LEU A 84 3.25 13.27 2.64
CA LEU A 84 4.35 13.68 1.78
C LEU A 84 5.52 14.23 2.61
N ASP A 85 6.72 14.06 2.09
CA ASP A 85 7.95 14.62 2.66
C ASP A 85 8.73 15.32 1.54
N ALA A 86 9.22 16.52 1.77
CA ALA A 86 9.92 17.31 0.76
C ALA A 86 11.24 16.67 0.31
N ASN A 87 11.84 15.81 1.14
CA ASN A 87 13.10 15.14 0.82
C ASN A 87 12.90 13.80 0.12
N ILE A 88 11.68 13.26 0.13
CA ILE A 88 11.34 11.95 -0.42
C ILE A 88 10.53 12.11 -1.69
N ASP A 89 10.99 11.48 -2.76
CA ASP A 89 10.38 11.60 -4.07
C ASP A 89 9.29 10.53 -4.28
N ILE A 90 9.44 9.33 -3.72
CA ILE A 90 8.44 8.24 -3.79
C ILE A 90 8.28 7.57 -2.42
N ILE A 91 7.01 7.31 -2.04
CA ILE A 91 6.65 6.68 -0.76
C ILE A 91 5.81 5.44 -1.02
N PHE A 92 6.42 4.27 -0.81
CA PHE A 92 5.77 2.97 -0.72
C PHE A 92 5.44 2.61 0.73
N TYR A 93 4.84 1.45 0.95
CA TYR A 93 4.61 0.91 2.28
C TYR A 93 4.65 -0.62 2.32
N ASP A 94 5.01 -1.16 3.48
CA ASP A 94 4.91 -2.59 3.75
C ASP A 94 3.43 -2.99 3.91
N ARG A 95 3.00 -3.99 3.14
CA ARG A 95 1.69 -4.65 3.33
C ARG A 95 1.61 -5.19 4.75
N HIS A 96 0.50 -4.95 5.44
CA HIS A 96 0.39 -5.35 6.83
C HIS A 96 0.37 -6.88 6.98
N TYR A 97 -0.10 -7.62 5.95
CA TYR A 97 -0.37 -9.05 6.10
C TYR A 97 0.73 -10.04 5.67
N ASN A 98 1.80 -9.58 5.02
CA ASN A 98 2.89 -10.42 4.54
C ASN A 98 4.19 -9.61 4.45
N GLN A 99 5.24 -10.11 3.81
CA GLN A 99 6.54 -9.42 3.72
C GLN A 99 6.65 -8.46 2.53
N GLU A 100 5.53 -8.20 1.84
CA GLU A 100 5.55 -7.44 0.61
C GLU A 100 5.55 -5.92 0.84
N ILE A 101 6.21 -5.20 -0.05
CA ILE A 101 6.00 -3.79 -0.34
C ILE A 101 4.78 -3.71 -1.26
N ALA A 102 3.81 -2.88 -0.91
CA ALA A 102 2.60 -2.70 -1.71
C ALA A 102 2.87 -1.83 -2.94
N THR A 103 2.43 -2.27 -4.10
CA THR A 103 2.42 -1.48 -5.34
C THR A 103 1.04 -0.94 -5.72
N GLY A 104 -0.02 -1.50 -5.14
CA GLY A 104 -1.41 -1.05 -5.34
C GLY A 104 -1.71 0.34 -4.79
N SER A 105 -0.78 0.96 -4.06
CA SER A 105 -0.84 2.39 -3.76
C SER A 105 0.54 2.93 -3.35
N TYR A 106 0.87 4.13 -3.81
CA TYR A 106 2.06 4.86 -3.38
C TYR A 106 1.93 6.34 -3.74
N PHE A 107 2.69 7.19 -3.03
CA PHE A 107 2.84 8.59 -3.40
C PHE A 107 4.07 8.77 -4.29
N ALA A 108 3.95 9.62 -5.30
CA ALA A 108 5.07 10.06 -6.12
C ALA A 108 5.01 11.58 -6.29
N ARG A 109 6.10 12.28 -5.97
CA ARG A 109 6.29 13.70 -6.30
C ARG A 109 6.73 13.83 -7.74
N ASN A 110 6.35 14.92 -8.39
CA ASN A 110 6.80 15.21 -9.75
C ASN A 110 8.26 15.68 -9.75
N THR A 111 9.16 14.71 -9.66
CA THR A 111 10.60 14.90 -9.79
C THR A 111 11.12 14.00 -10.91
N GLN A 112 12.26 14.39 -11.49
CA GLN A 112 12.90 13.54 -12.50
C GLN A 112 13.29 12.16 -11.95
N TYR A 113 13.65 12.08 -10.66
CA TYR A 113 13.99 10.80 -10.03
C TYR A 113 12.75 9.91 -9.93
N ALA A 114 11.62 10.45 -9.45
CA ALA A 114 10.39 9.68 -9.32
C ALA A 114 9.87 9.19 -10.68
N LEU A 115 9.84 10.09 -11.67
CA LEU A 115 9.41 9.76 -13.02
C LEU A 115 10.24 8.62 -13.61
N ARG A 116 11.58 8.73 -13.57
CA ARG A 116 12.48 7.68 -14.07
C ARG A 116 12.30 6.36 -13.31
N LEU A 117 12.18 6.39 -11.99
CA LEU A 117 12.01 5.16 -11.21
C LEU A 117 10.70 4.43 -11.60
N ILE A 118 9.61 5.17 -11.79
CA ILE A 118 8.30 4.59 -12.17
C ILE A 118 8.35 4.05 -13.61
N GLU A 119 8.98 4.77 -14.54
CA GLU A 119 9.17 4.29 -15.92
C GLU A 119 10.04 3.03 -15.99
N GLU A 120 11.16 3.00 -15.25
CA GLU A 120 12.02 1.84 -15.16
C GLU A 120 11.30 0.65 -14.51
N PHE A 121 10.49 0.90 -13.48
CA PHE A 121 9.71 -0.14 -12.82
C PHE A 121 8.63 -0.70 -13.75
N ALA A 122 7.92 0.16 -14.51
CA ALA A 122 6.95 -0.28 -15.50
C ALA A 122 7.59 -1.21 -16.55
N ASN A 123 8.77 -0.85 -17.04
CA ASN A 123 9.52 -1.65 -18.03
C ASN A 123 10.21 -2.89 -17.44
N TYR A 124 10.18 -3.06 -16.11
CA TYR A 124 10.77 -4.21 -15.43
C TYR A 124 10.01 -5.51 -15.70
N GLU A 125 8.81 -5.44 -16.29
CA GLU A 125 8.06 -6.60 -16.77
C GLU A 125 8.93 -7.56 -17.61
N SER A 126 9.76 -7.00 -18.49
CA SER A 126 10.68 -7.77 -19.34
C SER A 126 11.68 -8.66 -18.60
N LYS A 127 11.86 -8.43 -17.29
CA LYS A 127 12.77 -9.18 -16.41
C LYS A 127 12.06 -10.15 -15.48
N LEU A 128 10.74 -10.32 -15.60
CA LEU A 128 10.01 -11.30 -14.82
C LEU A 128 10.52 -12.72 -15.11
N PRO A 129 10.58 -13.60 -14.10
CA PRO A 129 10.85 -15.00 -14.34
C PRO A 129 9.76 -15.66 -15.20
N ILE A 130 10.18 -16.60 -16.05
CA ILE A 130 9.27 -17.46 -16.80
C ILE A 130 8.59 -18.41 -15.81
N GLY A 131 7.26 -18.36 -15.72
CA GLY A 131 6.50 -19.26 -14.83
C GLY A 131 5.21 -18.66 -14.30
N MET A 132 4.54 -19.40 -13.41
CA MET A 132 3.15 -19.09 -13.01
C MET A 132 2.99 -18.25 -11.74
N SER A 133 3.98 -18.20 -10.82
CA SER A 133 3.82 -17.56 -9.51
C SER A 133 4.95 -16.58 -9.17
N HIS A 134 5.20 -15.63 -10.06
CA HIS A 134 6.15 -14.53 -9.85
C HIS A 134 5.54 -13.32 -9.10
N GLY A 135 4.21 -13.24 -9.00
CA GLY A 135 3.51 -12.18 -8.26
C GLY A 135 3.33 -10.86 -9.01
N SER A 136 3.54 -10.86 -10.34
CA SER A 136 3.46 -9.67 -11.19
C SER A 136 4.34 -8.52 -10.65
N ASP A 137 3.87 -7.28 -10.74
CA ASP A 137 4.55 -6.06 -10.32
C ASP A 137 4.81 -6.04 -8.80
N ASN A 138 3.84 -6.49 -8.00
CA ASN A 138 3.96 -6.51 -6.54
C ASN A 138 5.01 -7.54 -6.09
N GLY A 139 5.22 -8.63 -6.85
CA GLY A 139 6.37 -9.51 -6.68
C GLY A 139 7.69 -8.86 -7.12
N ALA A 140 7.67 -8.18 -8.27
CA ALA A 140 8.86 -7.59 -8.89
C ALA A 140 9.43 -6.37 -8.17
N ILE A 141 8.60 -5.55 -7.52
CA ILE A 141 9.02 -4.30 -6.84
C ILE A 141 10.17 -4.55 -5.86
N HIS A 142 10.17 -5.71 -5.21
CA HIS A 142 11.17 -6.09 -4.23
C HIS A 142 12.57 -6.12 -4.83
N ILE A 143 12.78 -7.01 -5.81
CA ILE A 143 14.09 -7.17 -6.43
C ILE A 143 14.45 -5.95 -7.26
N PHE A 144 13.48 -5.28 -7.90
CA PHE A 144 13.72 -4.02 -8.61
C PHE A 144 14.32 -2.96 -7.68
N LEU A 145 13.71 -2.73 -6.51
CA LEU A 145 14.23 -1.78 -5.54
C LEU A 145 15.57 -2.24 -4.96
N ALA A 146 15.75 -3.53 -4.69
CA ALA A 146 17.01 -4.05 -4.18
C ALA A 146 18.16 -3.88 -5.19
N GLU A 147 17.93 -4.14 -6.49
CA GLU A 147 18.90 -3.87 -7.55
C GLU A 147 19.28 -2.39 -7.63
N LYS A 148 18.30 -1.50 -7.50
CA LYS A 148 18.51 -0.04 -7.59
C LYS A 148 19.22 0.53 -6.37
N LEU A 149 18.90 0.04 -5.18
CA LEU A 149 19.38 0.59 -3.91
C LEU A 149 20.67 -0.07 -3.42
N PHE A 150 20.89 -1.35 -3.76
CA PHE A 150 22.01 -2.15 -3.29
C PHE A 150 22.74 -2.86 -4.45
N PRO A 151 23.20 -2.12 -5.49
CA PRO A 151 23.80 -2.73 -6.69
C PRO A 151 25.08 -3.51 -6.41
N HIS A 152 25.74 -3.27 -5.27
CA HIS A 152 26.96 -3.96 -4.86
C HIS A 152 26.72 -5.27 -4.10
N SER A 153 25.47 -5.58 -3.74
CA SER A 153 25.08 -6.85 -3.09
C SER A 153 24.78 -7.94 -4.12
N ALA A 154 25.66 -8.11 -5.11
CA ALA A 154 25.41 -8.95 -6.28
C ALA A 154 25.13 -10.42 -5.91
N ILE A 155 25.84 -10.94 -4.91
CA ILE A 155 25.69 -12.34 -4.45
C ILE A 155 24.31 -12.52 -3.80
N GLU A 156 23.93 -11.64 -2.88
CA GLU A 156 22.65 -11.71 -2.18
C GLU A 156 21.47 -11.53 -3.16
N LEU A 157 21.61 -10.58 -4.10
CA LEU A 157 20.61 -10.36 -5.15
C LEU A 157 20.41 -11.61 -6.00
N GLU A 158 21.48 -12.29 -6.42
CA GLU A 158 21.37 -13.48 -7.25
C GLU A 158 20.78 -14.67 -6.50
N LEU A 159 21.11 -14.83 -5.21
CA LEU A 159 20.49 -15.84 -4.35
C LEU A 159 18.96 -15.65 -4.26
N CYS A 160 18.51 -14.41 -4.03
CA CYS A 160 17.08 -14.13 -4.00
C CYS A 160 16.43 -14.27 -5.38
N ARG A 161 17.10 -13.84 -6.46
CA ARG A 161 16.60 -14.00 -7.84
C ARG A 161 16.42 -15.47 -8.20
N LYS A 162 17.34 -16.34 -7.78
CA LYS A 162 17.21 -17.78 -7.96
C LYS A 162 15.97 -18.33 -7.25
N SER A 163 15.71 -17.91 -6.01
CA SER A 163 14.46 -18.26 -5.32
C SER A 163 13.23 -17.79 -6.08
N TRP A 164 13.27 -16.59 -6.66
CA TRP A 164 12.15 -16.04 -7.44
C TRP A 164 11.89 -16.83 -8.72
N ARG A 165 12.96 -17.19 -9.45
CA ARG A 165 12.86 -17.96 -10.70
C ARG A 165 12.23 -19.35 -10.52
N HIS A 166 12.38 -19.95 -9.35
CA HIS A 166 11.82 -21.26 -9.03
C HIS A 166 10.49 -21.17 -8.25
N SER A 167 9.89 -19.98 -8.16
CA SER A 167 8.63 -19.77 -7.44
C SER A 167 7.44 -20.39 -8.18
N ILE A 168 6.79 -21.36 -7.54
CA ILE A 168 5.62 -22.08 -8.10
C ILE A 168 4.35 -21.72 -7.35
N THR A 169 4.46 -21.48 -6.05
CA THR A 169 3.34 -21.19 -5.15
C THR A 169 3.45 -19.79 -4.55
N ILE A 170 2.34 -19.31 -3.97
CA ILE A 170 2.34 -18.05 -3.20
C ILE A 170 3.31 -18.10 -2.00
N ILE A 171 3.54 -19.29 -1.43
CA ILE A 171 4.49 -19.47 -0.34
C ILE A 171 5.92 -19.26 -0.85
N ASP A 172 6.25 -19.76 -2.04
CA ASP A 172 7.56 -19.54 -2.66
C ASP A 172 7.78 -18.06 -2.98
N GLN A 173 6.74 -17.37 -3.47
CA GLN A 173 6.77 -15.92 -3.68
C GLN A 173 7.06 -15.17 -2.37
N PHE A 174 6.42 -15.56 -1.26
CA PHE A 174 6.67 -14.95 0.04
C PHE A 174 8.06 -15.30 0.61
N SER A 175 8.58 -16.48 0.32
CA SER A 175 9.97 -16.87 0.65
C SER A 175 10.98 -16.00 -0.09
N TYR A 176 10.82 -15.83 -1.41
CA TYR A 176 11.63 -14.92 -2.21
C TYR A 176 11.54 -13.48 -1.69
N THR A 177 10.32 -13.00 -1.43
CA THR A 177 10.10 -11.66 -0.88
C THR A 177 10.85 -11.50 0.43
N SER A 178 10.75 -12.49 1.32
CA SER A 178 11.47 -12.50 2.60
C SER A 178 12.99 -12.45 2.43
N CYS A 179 13.53 -13.15 1.42
CA CYS A 179 14.94 -13.07 1.03
C CYS A 179 15.33 -11.64 0.65
N VAL A 180 14.60 -10.99 -0.26
CA VAL A 180 14.94 -9.61 -0.67
C VAL A 180 14.82 -8.62 0.50
N ARG A 181 13.85 -8.83 1.40
CA ARG A 181 13.72 -8.02 2.61
C ARG A 181 14.90 -8.17 3.58
N THR A 182 15.77 -9.18 3.46
CA THR A 182 17.01 -9.23 4.26
C THR A 182 18.06 -8.26 3.74
N ILE A 183 18.12 -8.03 2.42
CA ILE A 183 19.00 -7.03 1.78
C ILE A 183 18.55 -5.62 2.17
N LEU A 184 17.24 -5.33 2.06
CA LEU A 184 16.68 -4.01 2.40
C LEU A 184 16.76 -3.70 3.90
N GLY A 185 16.76 -4.72 4.76
CA GLY A 185 16.85 -4.57 6.21
C GLY A 185 15.60 -3.93 6.84
N SER A 186 15.80 -3.22 7.97
CA SER A 186 14.74 -2.55 8.75
C SER A 186 14.64 -1.04 8.50
N GLY A 187 15.44 -0.54 7.55
CA GLY A 187 15.42 0.85 7.12
C GLY A 187 14.09 1.22 6.47
N THR A 188 13.68 2.47 6.65
CA THR A 188 12.49 3.04 5.98
C THR A 188 12.88 3.96 4.84
N ASP A 189 13.98 4.68 4.97
CA ASP A 189 14.38 5.75 4.06
C ASP A 189 15.66 5.34 3.32
N PHE A 190 15.57 5.28 2.00
CA PHE A 190 16.64 4.87 1.09
C PHE A 190 16.92 6.00 0.11
N GLY A 191 17.45 7.11 0.65
CA GLY A 191 17.66 8.35 -0.09
C GLY A 191 16.33 8.99 -0.50
N LYS A 192 15.98 8.89 -1.78
CA LYS A 192 14.77 9.48 -2.37
C LYS A 192 13.53 8.60 -2.30
N ILE A 193 13.67 7.38 -1.81
CA ILE A 193 12.59 6.40 -1.67
C ILE A 193 12.33 6.18 -0.18
N ARG A 194 11.05 6.20 0.22
CA ARG A 194 10.62 5.76 1.56
C ARG A 194 9.72 4.54 1.43
N ILE A 195 9.92 3.56 2.32
CA ILE A 195 9.04 2.42 2.54
C ILE A 195 8.52 2.53 3.97
N LEU A 196 7.25 2.90 4.11
CA LEU A 196 6.60 3.01 5.42
C LEU A 196 6.44 1.63 6.05
N ARG A 197 6.61 1.57 7.38
CA ARG A 197 6.47 0.33 8.15
C ARG A 197 5.00 -0.12 8.19
N LYS A 198 4.82 -1.38 8.55
CA LYS A 198 3.49 -1.97 8.75
C LYS A 198 2.69 -1.12 9.72
N GLY A 199 1.50 -0.73 9.29
CA GLY A 199 0.57 0.01 10.14
C GLY A 199 0.81 1.52 10.24
N THR A 200 1.84 2.07 9.58
CA THR A 200 2.10 3.53 9.57
C THR A 200 1.71 4.21 8.25
N SER A 201 1.22 3.48 7.25
CA SER A 201 0.82 4.00 5.95
C SER A 201 -0.63 4.50 5.91
N HIS A 202 -1.02 5.11 4.79
CA HIS A 202 -2.36 5.62 4.49
C HIS A 202 -3.40 4.53 4.25
N VAL A 203 -2.98 3.29 3.98
CA VAL A 203 -3.85 2.17 3.60
C VAL A 203 -3.52 0.93 4.43
N ARG A 204 -4.55 0.20 4.86
CA ARG A 204 -4.41 -1.20 5.29
C ARG A 204 -5.56 -2.05 4.78
N ASP A 205 -5.38 -3.37 4.79
CA ASP A 205 -6.47 -4.29 4.48
C ASP A 205 -7.59 -4.22 5.54
N ASN A 206 -8.83 -4.20 5.06
CA ASN A 206 -10.04 -4.15 5.89
C ASN A 206 -10.23 -5.42 6.74
N TRP A 207 -9.97 -6.59 6.16
CA TRP A 207 -10.23 -7.90 6.76
C TRP A 207 -9.34 -8.21 7.96
N LEU A 208 -8.28 -7.43 8.18
CA LEU A 208 -7.41 -7.56 9.36
C LEU A 208 -8.15 -7.28 10.67
N THR A 209 -9.21 -6.46 10.63
CA THR A 209 -9.98 -6.06 11.81
C THR A 209 -11.48 -6.08 11.54
N SER A 210 -11.94 -6.96 10.65
CA SER A 210 -13.36 -7.08 10.27
C SER A 210 -13.99 -5.77 9.78
N GLY A 211 -13.21 -4.91 9.14
CA GLY A 211 -13.64 -3.58 8.69
C GLY A 211 -13.78 -2.53 9.81
N ILE A 212 -13.47 -2.87 11.07
CA ILE A 212 -13.46 -1.89 12.17
C ILE A 212 -12.27 -0.95 12.01
N TRP A 213 -12.53 0.35 12.10
CA TRP A 213 -11.53 1.42 12.00
C TRP A 213 -11.58 2.35 13.22
N SER A 214 -10.48 3.05 13.47
CA SER A 214 -10.36 4.06 14.52
C SER A 214 -10.17 5.46 13.93
N PRO A 215 -10.92 6.48 14.39
CA PRO A 215 -10.77 7.87 13.94
C PRO A 215 -9.37 8.48 14.12
N GLU A 216 -8.62 7.99 15.10
CA GLU A 216 -7.29 8.50 15.43
C GLU A 216 -6.19 7.86 14.57
N ARG A 217 -6.48 6.70 13.96
CA ARG A 217 -5.49 5.85 13.29
C ARG A 217 -5.72 5.72 11.80
N ASP A 218 -6.94 5.33 11.42
CA ASP A 218 -7.24 4.86 10.07
C ASP A 218 -7.48 6.00 9.09
N PHE A 219 -7.24 5.71 7.80
CA PHE A 219 -7.54 6.61 6.70
C PHE A 219 -8.24 5.89 5.55
N MET A 220 -7.55 4.98 4.86
CA MET A 220 -8.08 4.22 3.74
C MET A 220 -8.00 2.71 4.01
N PHE A 221 -8.93 1.98 3.41
CA PHE A 221 -8.91 0.52 3.36
C PHE A 221 -8.69 0.01 1.95
N HIS A 222 -7.91 -1.07 1.86
CA HIS A 222 -7.80 -1.94 0.70
C HIS A 222 -8.71 -3.16 0.90
N GLY A 223 -9.17 -3.75 -0.20
CA GLY A 223 -10.01 -4.96 -0.20
C GLY A 223 -11.52 -4.69 -0.36
N TYR A 224 -11.92 -3.60 -1.03
CA TYR A 224 -13.31 -3.29 -1.36
C TYR A 224 -13.74 -3.84 -2.74
N LYS A 225 -13.45 -5.12 -3.02
CA LYS A 225 -13.89 -5.73 -4.27
C LYS A 225 -15.39 -5.98 -4.22
N MET A 226 -16.15 -5.50 -5.21
CA MET A 226 -17.62 -5.57 -5.17
C MET A 226 -18.19 -6.98 -5.08
N HIS A 227 -17.54 -7.98 -5.70
CA HIS A 227 -17.98 -9.38 -5.61
C HIS A 227 -17.73 -10.03 -4.23
N GLN A 228 -17.00 -9.35 -3.34
CA GLN A 228 -16.70 -9.76 -1.96
C GLN A 228 -17.55 -9.00 -0.93
N LEU A 229 -18.47 -8.13 -1.39
CA LEU A 229 -19.32 -7.36 -0.49
C LEU A 229 -20.34 -8.29 0.18
N ALA A 230 -20.30 -8.37 1.50
CA ALA A 230 -21.19 -9.16 2.33
C ALA A 230 -22.21 -8.28 3.08
N GLU A 231 -23.34 -8.88 3.44
CA GLU A 231 -24.31 -8.25 4.33
C GLU A 231 -23.72 -8.03 5.72
N VAL A 232 -24.01 -6.87 6.31
CA VAL A 232 -23.54 -6.53 7.66
C VAL A 232 -24.28 -7.41 8.69
N PRO A 233 -23.56 -8.16 9.55
CA PRO A 233 -24.17 -8.97 10.60
C PRO A 233 -25.07 -8.16 11.54
N LYS A 234 -26.13 -8.79 12.07
CA LYS A 234 -27.03 -8.16 13.04
C LYS A 234 -26.36 -8.03 14.40
N GLU A 235 -25.47 -8.95 14.73
CA GLU A 235 -24.66 -8.99 15.93
C GLU A 235 -23.65 -7.84 15.99
N GLN A 236 -23.01 -7.71 17.15
CA GLN A 236 -21.86 -6.82 17.31
C GLN A 236 -20.65 -7.38 16.55
N ILE A 237 -19.91 -6.50 15.89
CA ILE A 237 -18.68 -6.83 15.19
C ILE A 237 -17.52 -6.46 16.11
N PHE A 238 -16.48 -7.29 16.13
CA PHE A 238 -15.25 -7.08 16.89
C PHE A 238 -14.06 -6.94 15.94
N PRO A 239 -12.97 -6.26 16.34
CA PRO A 239 -11.88 -5.90 15.42
C PRO A 239 -10.93 -7.09 15.16
N VAL A 240 -11.47 -8.26 14.86
CA VAL A 240 -10.70 -9.50 14.66
C VAL A 240 -10.40 -9.73 13.17
N GLN A 241 -9.41 -10.56 12.89
CA GLN A 241 -9.15 -11.02 11.53
C GLN A 241 -10.35 -11.82 10.98
N MET A 242 -10.80 -11.48 9.78
CA MET A 242 -11.77 -12.25 9.00
C MET A 242 -11.17 -12.76 7.68
N SER A 243 -11.96 -13.50 6.89
CA SER A 243 -11.56 -13.91 5.54
C SER A 243 -11.32 -12.69 4.65
N TYR A 244 -10.29 -12.75 3.81
CA TYR A 244 -9.98 -11.72 2.80
C TYR A 244 -10.97 -11.73 1.62
N GLU A 245 -11.86 -12.74 1.57
CA GLU A 245 -12.87 -12.90 0.53
C GLU A 245 -14.18 -12.15 0.84
N HIS A 246 -14.26 -11.48 1.99
CA HIS A 246 -15.46 -10.79 2.42
C HIS A 246 -15.10 -9.41 2.99
N TRP A 247 -15.98 -8.44 2.77
CA TRP A 247 -15.95 -7.17 3.47
C TRP A 247 -17.35 -6.61 3.67
N TYR A 248 -17.47 -5.70 4.62
CA TYR A 248 -18.72 -5.05 4.97
C TYR A 248 -18.66 -3.56 4.63
N ASN A 249 -19.75 -3.01 4.08
CA ASN A 249 -19.84 -1.57 3.84
C ASN A 249 -19.88 -0.80 5.16
N PRO A 250 -18.88 0.05 5.48
CA PRO A 250 -18.88 0.83 6.71
C PRO A 250 -19.77 2.07 6.61
N PHE A 251 -20.45 2.29 5.48
CA PHE A 251 -21.31 3.44 5.23
C PHE A 251 -22.78 3.03 5.12
N LEU A 252 -23.65 3.94 5.58
CA LEU A 252 -25.10 3.84 5.50
C LEU A 252 -25.60 4.70 4.33
N GLY A 253 -26.07 4.04 3.27
CA GLY A 253 -26.56 4.70 2.06
C GLY A 253 -25.46 5.13 1.11
N ASP A 254 -25.86 5.86 0.06
CA ASP A 254 -24.98 6.25 -1.05
C ASP A 254 -24.27 7.59 -0.81
N PHE A 255 -23.26 7.83 -1.63
CA PHE A 255 -22.50 9.08 -1.64
C PHE A 255 -23.15 10.11 -2.57
N ASP A 256 -23.65 11.21 -2.02
CA ASP A 256 -24.09 12.39 -2.78
C ASP A 256 -22.89 13.33 -3.02
N LEU A 257 -22.42 13.34 -4.27
CA LEU A 257 -21.25 14.12 -4.69
C LEU A 257 -21.45 15.64 -4.54
N ASP A 258 -22.67 16.16 -4.55
CA ASP A 258 -22.94 17.59 -4.38
C ASP A 258 -22.78 18.04 -2.93
N ARG A 259 -22.83 17.07 -2.02
CA ARG A 259 -22.55 17.18 -0.58
C ARG A 259 -21.12 16.82 -0.23
N CYS A 260 -20.19 16.82 -1.18
CA CYS A 260 -18.78 16.59 -0.90
C CYS A 260 -18.05 17.93 -0.78
N ARG A 261 -18.13 18.55 0.40
CA ARG A 261 -17.52 19.86 0.68
C ARG A 261 -16.77 19.83 2.02
N LEU A 262 -15.69 20.60 2.11
CA LEU A 262 -15.08 20.93 3.40
C LEU A 262 -16.10 21.69 4.24
N GLY A 263 -16.47 21.15 5.40
CA GLY A 263 -17.29 21.87 6.35
C GLY A 263 -16.49 23.07 6.90
N TYR A 264 -17.02 24.27 6.77
CA TYR A 264 -16.52 25.43 7.51
C TYR A 264 -17.53 25.78 8.60
N ILE A 265 -17.06 25.94 9.84
CA ILE A 265 -17.84 26.61 10.88
C ILE A 265 -17.45 28.09 10.78
N LEU A 266 -18.35 28.92 10.24
CA LEU A 266 -18.24 30.35 10.45
C LEU A 266 -18.60 30.62 11.92
N ILE A 267 -17.63 31.04 12.73
CA ILE A 267 -17.93 31.67 14.02
C ILE A 267 -18.41 33.10 13.71
N HIS A 268 -19.71 33.25 13.47
CA HIS A 268 -20.33 34.57 13.42
C HIS A 268 -20.46 35.10 14.86
N VAL A 269 -19.56 35.99 15.29
CA VAL A 269 -19.65 36.62 16.62
C VAL A 269 -20.80 37.63 16.75
N LEU A 270 -21.58 37.95 15.69
CA LEU A 270 -22.58 39.04 15.80
C LEU A 270 -23.97 38.81 15.19
N PHE A 271 -24.30 37.65 14.61
CA PHE A 271 -25.68 37.38 14.18
C PHE A 271 -26.04 35.92 14.43
N GLN A 272 -27.12 35.69 15.19
CA GLN A 272 -27.66 34.39 15.62
C GLN A 272 -28.17 33.50 14.46
N LYS A 273 -27.29 33.14 13.51
CA LYS A 273 -27.55 32.05 12.54
C LYS A 273 -26.32 31.17 12.43
N PHE A 274 -26.34 30.05 13.14
CA PHE A 274 -25.47 28.92 12.85
C PHE A 274 -25.89 28.30 11.52
N VAL A 275 -25.26 28.68 10.41
CA VAL A 275 -25.35 27.91 9.17
C VAL A 275 -24.28 26.83 9.23
N ASN A 276 -24.66 25.67 9.75
CA ASN A 276 -23.79 24.50 9.81
C ASN A 276 -23.71 23.91 8.39
N PHE A 277 -22.70 24.27 7.61
CA PHE A 277 -22.41 23.62 6.31
C PHE A 277 -21.80 22.22 6.52
N ARG A 278 -22.38 21.40 7.42
CA ARG A 278 -21.99 20.02 7.72
C ARG A 278 -22.58 19.02 6.73
N ASN A 279 -22.64 19.35 5.46
CA ASN A 279 -23.13 18.41 4.47
C ASN A 279 -21.92 17.65 3.94
N THR A 280 -21.50 16.59 4.64
CA THR A 280 -20.59 15.58 4.12
C THR A 280 -21.36 14.28 4.00
N THR A 281 -21.32 13.61 2.85
CA THR A 281 -22.08 12.38 2.63
C THR A 281 -21.52 11.12 3.35
N TRP A 282 -20.41 11.26 4.08
CA TRP A 282 -19.81 10.20 4.89
C TRP A 282 -20.71 9.85 6.08
N ASN A 283 -21.71 8.99 5.84
CA ASN A 283 -22.64 8.49 6.85
C ASN A 283 -22.13 7.13 7.35
N HIS A 284 -21.34 7.12 8.42
CA HIS A 284 -20.73 5.89 8.93
C HIS A 284 -21.71 5.03 9.71
N ASN A 285 -21.60 3.71 9.54
CA ASN A 285 -22.21 2.73 10.42
C ASN A 285 -21.34 2.58 11.68
N GLU A 286 -21.88 2.98 12.84
CA GLU A 286 -21.17 3.01 14.12
C GLU A 286 -20.62 1.64 14.56
N LYS A 287 -21.19 0.53 14.06
CA LYS A 287 -20.66 -0.82 14.31
C LYS A 287 -19.21 -1.02 13.88
N PHE A 288 -18.74 -0.23 12.91
CA PHE A 288 -17.39 -0.30 12.38
C PHE A 288 -16.44 0.72 12.99
N ILE A 289 -16.87 1.49 13.99
CA ILE A 289 -16.02 2.47 14.67
C ILE A 289 -15.55 1.89 15.99
N GLY A 290 -14.23 1.67 16.10
CA GLY A 290 -13.58 1.14 17.30
C GLY A 290 -12.59 2.13 17.93
N THR A 291 -12.11 1.79 19.12
CA THR A 291 -11.03 2.56 19.76
C THR A 291 -9.70 2.29 19.07
N ARG A 292 -8.76 3.23 19.22
CA ARG A 292 -7.40 3.08 18.68
C ARG A 292 -6.71 1.85 19.26
N GLU A 293 -6.86 1.63 20.56
CA GLU A 293 -6.20 0.55 21.30
C GLU A 293 -6.67 -0.82 20.81
N ALA A 294 -7.98 -0.99 20.62
CA ALA A 294 -8.54 -2.25 20.16
C ALA A 294 -8.10 -2.61 18.73
N VAL A 295 -8.07 -1.62 17.83
CA VAL A 295 -7.58 -1.80 16.46
C VAL A 295 -6.07 -2.06 16.44
N GLU A 296 -5.27 -1.28 17.18
CA GLU A 296 -3.83 -1.48 17.25
C GLU A 296 -3.44 -2.83 17.85
N TYR A 297 -4.17 -3.31 18.86
CA TYR A 297 -3.90 -4.60 19.49
C TYR A 297 -3.99 -5.75 18.48
N GLU A 298 -5.08 -5.83 17.71
CA GLU A 298 -5.28 -6.91 16.74
C GLU A 298 -4.32 -6.80 15.56
N LEU A 299 -3.99 -5.60 15.11
CA LEU A 299 -2.97 -5.37 14.09
C LEU A 299 -1.57 -5.81 14.56
N ARG A 300 -1.14 -5.44 15.77
CA ARG A 300 0.16 -5.86 16.32
C ARG A 300 0.24 -7.37 16.51
N LYS A 301 -0.83 -7.99 17.02
CA LYS A 301 -0.95 -9.45 17.14
C LYS A 301 -0.78 -10.13 15.77
N PHE A 302 -1.38 -9.56 14.73
CA PHE A 302 -1.22 -10.04 13.37
C PHE A 302 0.22 -9.86 12.86
N GLU A 303 0.83 -8.70 13.09
CA GLU A 303 2.22 -8.41 12.72
C GLU A 303 3.21 -9.40 13.35
N VAL A 304 3.04 -9.72 14.64
CA VAL A 304 3.85 -10.75 15.33
C VAL A 304 3.72 -12.10 14.64
N LYS A 305 2.51 -12.52 14.29
CA LYS A 305 2.28 -13.77 13.54
C LYS A 305 3.02 -13.76 12.20
N LYS A 306 3.06 -12.62 11.50
CA LYS A 306 3.78 -12.49 10.22
C LYS A 306 5.29 -12.40 10.37
N ALA A 307 5.79 -11.86 11.48
CA ALA A 307 7.20 -11.93 11.81
C ALA A 307 7.65 -13.38 12.06
N MET A 308 6.86 -14.18 12.78
CA MET A 308 7.13 -15.61 12.97
C MET A 308 7.11 -16.37 11.63
N GLN A 309 6.11 -16.13 10.80
CA GLN A 309 6.03 -16.75 9.46
C GLN A 309 7.21 -16.36 8.57
N LYS A 310 7.75 -15.14 8.66
CA LYS A 310 8.97 -14.75 7.95
C LYS A 310 10.14 -15.66 8.32
N MET A 311 10.30 -16.00 9.59
CA MET A 311 11.38 -16.88 10.05
C MET A 311 11.21 -18.30 9.50
N GLU A 312 9.98 -18.81 9.46
CA GLU A 312 9.65 -20.11 8.85
C GLU A 312 9.98 -20.13 7.35
N LEU A 313 9.64 -19.06 6.63
CA LEU A 313 9.94 -18.92 5.20
C LEU A 313 11.45 -18.90 4.93
N LEU A 314 12.22 -18.15 5.74
CA LEU A 314 13.67 -18.11 5.64
C LEU A 314 14.32 -19.46 5.98
N GLN A 315 13.79 -20.18 6.98
CA GLN A 315 14.24 -21.53 7.30
C GLN A 315 13.92 -22.51 6.16
N SER A 316 12.76 -22.41 5.54
CA SER A 316 12.38 -23.24 4.40
C SER A 316 13.31 -22.99 3.22
N LEU A 317 13.61 -21.72 2.92
CA LEU A 317 14.58 -21.32 1.90
C LEU A 317 15.96 -21.94 2.18
N HIS A 318 16.43 -21.85 3.42
CA HIS A 318 17.69 -22.49 3.84
C HIS A 318 17.67 -24.02 3.68
N ASN A 319 16.57 -24.68 4.06
CA ASN A 319 16.41 -26.12 3.91
C ASN A 319 16.35 -26.55 2.44
N LEU A 320 15.78 -25.75 1.54
CA LEU A 320 15.84 -25.99 0.10
C LEU A 320 17.29 -25.94 -0.40
N VAL A 321 18.09 -25.00 0.10
CA VAL A 321 19.52 -24.91 -0.21
C VAL A 321 20.30 -26.14 0.31
N ILE A 322 19.96 -26.67 1.50
CA ILE A 322 20.71 -27.78 2.12
C ILE A 322 20.23 -29.19 1.68
N ASN A 323 18.91 -29.42 1.64
CA ASN A 323 18.30 -30.76 1.50
C ASN A 323 17.72 -31.02 0.09
N GLY A 324 17.66 -30.00 -0.77
CA GLY A 324 17.05 -30.07 -2.09
C GLY A 324 18.03 -30.46 -3.20
N ARG A 325 17.48 -31.06 -4.25
CA ARG A 325 18.08 -31.62 -5.47
C ARG A 325 18.85 -30.61 -6.35
N ASP A 326 19.18 -29.45 -5.81
CA ASP A 326 19.96 -28.38 -6.44
C ASP A 326 21.42 -28.36 -5.99
N ARG A 327 21.97 -29.39 -5.34
CA ARG A 327 23.43 -29.44 -5.14
C ARG A 327 24.22 -29.36 -6.46
N HIS A 328 23.59 -29.69 -7.59
CA HIS A 328 24.17 -29.53 -8.94
C HIS A 328 23.83 -28.19 -9.61
N LEU A 329 22.85 -27.43 -9.10
CA LEU A 329 22.52 -26.07 -9.57
C LEU A 329 23.04 -24.98 -8.62
N ILE A 330 23.38 -25.33 -7.37
CA ILE A 330 23.97 -24.52 -6.30
C ILE A 330 25.27 -25.17 -5.79
N GLN A 331 25.91 -26.03 -6.57
CA GLN A 331 27.36 -26.00 -6.53
C GLN A 331 27.73 -24.66 -7.16
N PRO A 332 28.48 -23.77 -6.49
CA PRO A 332 29.23 -22.81 -7.26
C PRO A 332 30.23 -23.66 -8.05
N VAL A 333 29.92 -24.00 -9.30
CA VAL A 333 31.00 -23.86 -10.26
C VAL A 333 31.28 -22.37 -10.21
N LEU A 334 32.36 -21.97 -9.54
CA LEU A 334 32.73 -20.56 -9.35
C LEU A 334 32.70 -19.77 -10.69
N GLU A 335 32.76 -20.48 -11.81
CA GLU A 335 32.68 -20.00 -13.18
C GLU A 335 31.31 -19.41 -13.57
N ASP A 336 30.19 -19.84 -12.97
CA ASP A 336 28.85 -19.32 -13.33
C ASP A 336 28.51 -17.98 -12.65
N LEU A 337 29.20 -17.63 -11.56
CA LEU A 337 29.05 -16.34 -10.86
C LEU A 337 29.98 -15.25 -11.45
N PHE A 338 30.91 -15.63 -12.31
CA PHE A 338 31.86 -14.74 -12.98
C PHE A 338 32.05 -15.19 -14.44
N PRO A 339 31.19 -14.77 -15.39
CA PRO A 339 31.48 -14.99 -16.79
C PRO A 339 32.77 -14.23 -17.12
N TYR A 340 33.87 -14.95 -17.33
CA TYR A 340 35.07 -14.39 -17.91
C TYR A 340 34.70 -13.80 -19.28
N GLU A 341 34.67 -12.46 -19.40
CA GLU A 341 34.85 -11.83 -20.70
C GLU A 341 36.25 -12.24 -21.17
N LYS A 342 36.30 -13.12 -22.16
CA LYS A 342 37.54 -13.33 -22.92
C LYS A 342 37.87 -12.00 -23.59
N VAL A 343 39.06 -11.48 -23.24
CA VAL A 343 39.72 -10.28 -23.76
C VAL A 343 39.47 -10.04 -25.24
#